data_AF-A0AAE9MW92-F1
#
_entry.id   AF-A0AAE9MW92-F1
#
_cell.length_a   1.000
_cell.length_b   1.000
_cell.length_c   1.000
_cell.angle_alpha   90.00
_cell.angle_beta   90.00
_cell.angle_gamma   90.00
#
_symmetry.space_group_name_H-M   'P 1'
#
loop_
_entity.id
_entity.type
_entity.pdbx_description
1 polymer ?
#
loop_
_entity_poly.entity_id
_entity_poly.type
_entity_poly.pdbx_seq_one_letter_code
_entity_poly.pdbx_strand_id
1 'polypeptide(L)'
;MKKICFALIVFIFSSLLFSCNEKNDEKIVSGIFEGKAESLMGNMSVRVVIEKNEIKHIDILEYADTPGYSDAVFEYLPKRIVEKNSTDVDIVAGATLTSKAFLEAVNDALKKAGLKAGLKAKKNSPC
;
A
#
# COMPACT_ATOMS: atom_id res chain seq x y z
N MET A 1 26.75 12.52 -56.78
CA MET A 1 26.78 12.46 -55.30
C MET A 1 26.04 11.21 -54.86
N LYS A 2 26.72 10.32 -54.11
CA LYS A 2 26.22 9.25 -53.22
C LYS A 2 25.30 8.21 -53.90
N LYS A 3 25.80 7.11 -54.52
CA LYS A 3 26.42 5.90 -53.90
C LYS A 3 25.73 5.60 -52.55
N ILE A 4 24.96 4.53 -52.37
CA ILE A 4 25.47 3.16 -52.16
C ILE A 4 24.29 2.17 -52.25
N CYS A 5 24.42 1.20 -53.15
CA CYS A 5 23.81 -0.13 -53.05
C CYS A 5 24.45 -0.87 -51.87
N PHE A 6 23.70 -1.50 -50.97
CA PHE A 6 24.13 -2.67 -50.18
C PHE A 6 22.87 -3.25 -49.49
N ALA A 7 22.19 -4.20 -50.14
CA ALA A 7 22.31 -5.63 -49.83
C ALA A 7 21.71 -6.03 -48.46
N LEU A 8 20.47 -6.54 -48.49
CA LEU A 8 20.07 -7.91 -48.08
C LEU A 8 20.85 -8.68 -46.98
N ILE A 9 21.43 -8.03 -45.97
CA ILE A 9 22.06 -8.71 -44.82
C ILE A 9 21.80 -7.90 -43.54
N VAL A 10 20.61 -8.03 -42.94
CA VAL A 10 20.39 -8.20 -41.47
C VAL A 10 18.99 -8.79 -41.28
N PHE A 11 18.79 -10.02 -41.77
CA PHE A 11 17.87 -10.94 -41.12
C PHE A 11 18.57 -11.37 -39.82
N ILE A 12 17.86 -11.40 -38.69
CA ILE A 12 18.28 -12.09 -37.45
C ILE A 12 19.43 -11.42 -36.68
N PHE A 13 19.16 -10.27 -36.05
CA PHE A 13 19.86 -9.97 -34.79
C PHE A 13 18.92 -9.24 -33.83
N SER A 14 18.67 -9.92 -32.70
CA SER A 14 18.08 -9.35 -31.49
C SER A 14 16.54 -9.23 -31.49
N SER A 15 15.81 -10.32 -31.63
CA SER A 15 15.42 -11.13 -30.45
C SER A 15 16.34 -10.98 -29.23
N LEU A 16 16.28 -9.84 -28.55
CA LEU A 16 16.48 -9.76 -27.10
C LEU A 16 15.42 -8.84 -26.52
N LEU A 17 14.30 -9.47 -26.17
CA LEU A 17 13.71 -9.36 -24.85
C LEU A 17 13.89 -7.99 -24.17
N PHE A 18 13.02 -7.03 -24.50
CA PHE A 18 12.38 -6.24 -23.43
C PHE A 18 11.35 -7.13 -22.72
N SER A 19 11.80 -8.28 -22.23
CA SER A 19 11.22 -8.84 -21.04
C SER A 19 11.80 -7.98 -19.92
N CYS A 20 11.08 -6.92 -19.55
CA CYS A 20 11.13 -6.49 -18.15
C CYS A 20 10.59 -7.68 -17.35
N ASN A 21 11.44 -8.67 -17.12
CA ASN A 21 11.30 -9.56 -16.01
C ASN A 21 11.61 -8.67 -14.81
N GLU A 22 10.58 -8.01 -14.29
CA GLU A 22 10.58 -7.54 -12.91
C GLU A 22 10.74 -8.80 -12.08
N LYS A 23 12.01 -9.16 -11.84
CA LYS A 23 12.36 -9.98 -10.70
C LYS A 23 11.77 -9.21 -9.54
N ASN A 24 10.62 -9.70 -9.05
CA ASN A 24 10.12 -9.33 -7.75
C ASN A 24 11.15 -9.90 -6.76
N ASP A 25 12.31 -9.24 -6.67
CA ASP A 25 13.09 -9.25 -5.46
C ASP A 25 12.11 -8.72 -4.43
N GLU A 26 11.63 -9.62 -3.58
CA GLU A 26 10.64 -9.33 -2.55
C GLU A 26 11.25 -8.24 -1.67
N LYS A 27 10.92 -6.99 -1.98
CA LYS A 27 11.48 -5.83 -1.29
C LYS A 27 10.98 -5.93 0.14
N ILE A 28 11.86 -6.33 1.05
CA ILE A 28 11.58 -6.36 2.49
C ILE A 28 11.64 -4.92 2.98
N VAL A 29 10.48 -4.37 3.30
CA VAL A 29 10.30 -3.02 3.82
C VAL A 29 10.17 -3.09 5.33
N SER A 30 10.92 -2.25 6.02
CA SER A 30 10.76 -1.97 7.44
C SER A 30 10.97 -0.48 7.68
N GLY A 31 10.18 0.11 8.56
CA GLY A 31 10.25 1.53 8.83
C GLY A 31 8.93 2.09 9.37
N ILE A 32 8.95 3.39 9.60
CA ILE A 32 7.80 4.15 10.08
C ILE A 32 7.34 5.06 8.95
N PHE A 33 6.07 4.95 8.58
CA PHE A 33 5.50 5.69 7.45
C PHE A 33 4.27 6.44 7.90
N GLU A 34 4.19 7.72 7.55
CA GLU A 34 3.02 8.55 7.85
C GLU A 34 2.14 8.69 6.61
N GLY A 35 0.84 8.48 6.82
CA GLY A 35 -0.19 8.54 5.79
C GLY A 35 -1.24 9.57 6.13
N LYS A 36 -1.86 10.15 5.10
CA LYS A 36 -2.88 11.19 5.25
C LYS A 36 -4.07 10.93 4.35
N ALA A 37 -5.25 11.33 4.82
CA ALA A 37 -6.48 11.33 4.05
C ALA A 37 -7.40 12.47 4.49
N GLU A 38 -8.38 12.78 3.66
CA GLU A 38 -9.48 13.67 4.00
C GLU A 38 -10.59 12.86 4.70
N SER A 39 -11.07 13.37 5.82
CA SER A 39 -12.17 12.82 6.60
C SER A 39 -13.38 13.75 6.56
N LEU A 40 -14.45 13.42 7.28
CA LEU A 40 -15.72 14.15 7.19
C LEU A 40 -15.57 15.63 7.61
N MET A 41 -14.79 15.90 8.66
CA MET A 41 -14.63 17.25 9.21
C MET A 41 -13.24 17.86 9.00
N GLY A 42 -12.36 17.21 8.24
CA GLY A 42 -11.03 17.72 7.94
C GLY A 42 -10.00 16.62 7.75
N ASN A 43 -8.73 16.95 7.92
CA ASN A 43 -7.64 16.01 7.67
C ASN A 43 -7.58 14.91 8.74
N MET A 44 -7.14 13.74 8.31
CA MET A 44 -6.75 12.63 9.16
C MET A 44 -5.32 12.21 8.83
N SER A 45 -4.49 11.99 9.85
CA SER A 45 -3.15 11.45 9.67
C SER A 45 -2.86 10.30 10.62
N VAL A 46 -2.13 9.30 10.10
CA VAL A 46 -1.74 8.09 10.81
C VAL A 46 -0.26 7.82 10.65
N ARG A 47 0.33 7.12 11.62
CA ARG A 47 1.66 6.54 11.55
C ARG A 47 1.54 5.03 11.52
N VAL A 48 2.18 4.39 10.54
CA VAL A 48 2.20 2.94 10.38
C VAL A 48 3.63 2.44 10.59
N VAL A 49 3.79 1.51 11.53
CA VAL A 49 5.06 0.81 11.77
C VAL A 49 5.04 -0.51 11.01
N ILE A 50 6.03 -0.68 10.14
CA ILE A 50 6.16 -1.86 9.29
C ILE A 50 7.48 -2.55 9.63
N GLU A 51 7.42 -3.87 9.81
CA GLU A 51 8.60 -4.71 9.97
C GLU A 51 8.47 -5.92 9.06
N LYS A 52 9.48 -6.15 8.22
CA LYS A 52 9.52 -7.26 7.28
C LYS A 52 8.23 -7.43 6.46
N ASN A 53 7.71 -6.33 5.90
CA ASN A 53 6.42 -6.29 5.17
C ASN A 53 5.16 -6.59 6.01
N GLU A 54 5.29 -6.63 7.34
CA GLU A 54 4.16 -6.79 8.26
C GLU A 54 3.86 -5.48 8.97
N ILE A 55 2.58 -5.12 9.01
CA ILE A 55 2.07 -3.99 9.79
C ILE A 55 2.08 -4.40 11.26
N LYS A 56 2.94 -3.77 12.06
CA LYS A 56 3.07 -4.05 13.50
C LYS A 56 2.17 -3.18 14.34
N HIS A 57 2.04 -1.91 13.96
CA HIS A 57 1.34 -0.92 14.74
C HIS A 57 0.82 0.22 13.87
N ILE A 58 -0.29 0.83 14.30
CA ILE A 58 -0.87 2.02 13.66
C ILE A 58 -1.25 3.00 14.76
N ASP A 59 -0.65 4.20 14.73
CA ASP A 59 -1.04 5.32 15.59
C ASP A 59 -1.88 6.33 14.79
N ILE A 60 -2.91 6.88 15.44
CA ILE A 60 -3.63 8.03 14.93
C ILE A 60 -2.91 9.28 15.44
N LEU A 61 -2.45 10.14 14.53
CA LEU A 61 -1.72 11.37 14.88
C LEU A 61 -2.64 12.59 14.93
N GLU A 62 -3.58 12.68 13.99
CA GLU A 62 -4.49 13.81 13.85
C GLU A 62 -5.82 13.31 13.26
N TYR A 63 -6.93 13.85 13.73
CA TYR A 63 -8.25 13.70 13.13
C TYR A 63 -9.11 14.90 13.51
N ALA A 64 -9.99 15.32 12.60
CA ALA A 64 -10.88 16.46 12.80
C ALA A 64 -12.34 16.07 13.06
N ASP A 65 -12.67 14.78 13.02
CA ASP A 65 -14.02 14.27 13.22
C ASP A 65 -14.51 14.43 14.67
N THR A 66 -15.83 14.29 14.86
CA THR A 66 -16.48 14.47 16.17
C THR A 66 -16.01 13.40 17.18
N PRO A 67 -15.45 13.79 18.34
CA PRO A 67 -15.10 12.86 19.42
C PRO A 67 -16.29 11.96 19.80
N GLY A 68 -16.03 10.69 20.08
CA GLY A 68 -17.08 9.71 20.42
C GLY A 68 -17.67 8.96 19.21
N TYR A 69 -17.67 9.55 18.01
CA TYR A 69 -18.10 8.86 16.79
C TYR A 69 -16.95 8.09 16.11
N SER A 70 -15.75 8.63 16.18
CA SER A 70 -14.55 8.04 15.58
C SER A 70 -13.86 7.01 16.48
N ASP A 71 -14.19 6.99 17.76
CA ASP A 71 -13.55 6.15 18.77
C ASP A 71 -13.64 4.66 18.42
N ALA A 72 -14.81 4.21 17.96
CA ALA A 72 -15.02 2.83 17.54
C ALA A 72 -14.14 2.44 16.33
N VAL A 73 -13.88 3.39 15.43
CA VAL A 73 -12.98 3.19 14.28
C VAL A 73 -11.54 3.03 14.76
N PHE A 74 -11.11 3.91 15.66
CA PHE A 74 -9.74 3.94 16.19
C PHE A 74 -9.45 2.79 17.17
N GLU A 75 -10.47 2.23 17.81
CA GLU A 75 -10.31 1.04 18.64
C GLU A 75 -10.26 -0.25 17.81
N TYR A 76 -11.11 -0.34 16.78
CA TYR A 76 -11.35 -1.58 16.05
C TYR A 76 -10.43 -1.77 14.84
N LEU A 77 -10.34 -0.78 13.95
CA LEU A 77 -9.66 -0.95 12.66
C LEU A 77 -8.14 -1.16 12.79
N PRO A 78 -7.38 -0.44 13.64
CA PRO A 78 -5.96 -0.71 13.81
C PRO A 78 -5.67 -2.18 14.15
N LYS A 79 -6.43 -2.74 15.11
CA LYS A 79 -6.30 -4.12 15.56
C LYS A 79 -6.56 -5.10 14.41
N ARG A 80 -7.64 -4.87 13.64
CA ARG A 80 -8.00 -5.73 12.49
C ARG A 80 -6.99 -5.68 11.37
N ILE A 81 -6.44 -4.51 11.06
CA ILE A 81 -5.44 -4.35 10.01
C ILE A 81 -4.15 -5.06 10.39
N VAL A 82 -3.70 -4.91 11.65
CA VAL A 82 -2.51 -5.62 12.16
C VAL A 82 -2.75 -7.14 12.15
N GLU A 83 -3.89 -7.61 12.64
CA GLU A 83 -4.25 -9.04 12.68
C GLU A 83 -4.29 -9.67 11.28
N LYS A 84 -4.94 -9.01 10.32
CA LYS A 84 -5.04 -9.51 8.93
C LYS A 84 -3.80 -9.19 8.09
N ASN A 85 -2.90 -8.33 8.59
CA ASN A 85 -1.85 -7.66 7.84
C ASN A 85 -2.38 -7.06 6.51
N SER A 86 -3.57 -6.44 6.54
CA SER A 86 -4.28 -5.98 5.34
C SER A 86 -5.25 -4.84 5.65
N THR A 87 -5.40 -3.90 4.72
CA THR A 87 -6.44 -2.86 4.78
C THR A 87 -7.80 -3.31 4.24
N ASP A 88 -7.91 -4.57 3.78
CA ASP A 88 -9.18 -5.21 3.40
C ASP A 88 -9.92 -5.75 4.64
N VAL A 89 -10.53 -4.82 5.38
CA VAL A 89 -11.27 -5.05 6.61
C VAL A 89 -12.62 -4.35 6.56
N ASP A 90 -13.60 -4.90 7.27
CA ASP A 90 -14.94 -4.30 7.34
C ASP A 90 -14.90 -2.96 8.08
N ILE A 91 -15.60 -1.97 7.52
CA ILE A 91 -15.78 -0.66 8.14
C ILE A 91 -16.74 -0.72 9.33
N VAL A 92 -16.67 0.29 10.21
CA VAL A 92 -17.56 0.38 11.38
C VAL A 92 -18.89 1.01 10.96
N ALA A 93 -20.00 0.32 11.25
CA ALA A 93 -21.34 0.82 10.99
C ALA A 93 -21.59 2.14 11.76
N GLY A 94 -22.17 3.13 11.09
CA GLY A 94 -22.40 4.47 11.65
C GLY A 94 -21.19 5.41 11.60
N ALA A 95 -20.00 4.90 11.27
CA ALA A 95 -18.77 5.68 11.12
C ALA A 95 -18.10 5.44 9.74
N THR A 96 -18.93 5.35 8.69
CA THR A 96 -18.48 4.98 7.33
C THR A 96 -17.41 5.91 6.77
N LEU A 97 -17.59 7.22 6.89
CA LEU A 97 -16.67 8.21 6.31
C LEU A 97 -15.34 8.25 7.06
N THR A 98 -15.39 8.25 8.40
CA THR A 98 -14.21 8.11 9.26
C THR A 98 -13.46 6.80 8.97
N SER A 99 -14.18 5.69 8.81
CA SER A 99 -13.57 4.38 8.49
C SER A 99 -12.84 4.41 7.15
N LYS A 100 -13.46 5.00 6.12
CA LYS A 100 -12.83 5.13 4.80
C LYS A 100 -11.59 6.03 4.84
N ALA A 101 -11.69 7.19 5.47
CA ALA A 101 -10.57 8.10 5.64
C ALA A 101 -9.39 7.43 6.38
N PHE A 102 -9.68 6.67 7.43
CA PHE A 102 -8.66 5.91 8.15
C PHE A 102 -7.97 4.87 7.25
N LEU A 103 -8.74 4.07 6.50
CA LEU A 103 -8.19 3.09 5.57
C LEU A 103 -7.39 3.75 4.44
N GLU A 104 -7.85 4.89 3.92
CA GLU A 104 -7.12 5.67 2.92
C GLU A 104 -5.80 6.21 3.45
N ALA A 105 -5.80 6.73 4.69
CA ALA A 105 -4.58 7.20 5.33
C ALA A 105 -3.57 6.06 5.53
N VAL A 106 -4.03 4.89 5.97
CA VAL A 106 -3.16 3.69 6.09
C VAL A 106 -2.64 3.26 4.72
N ASN A 107 -3.49 3.24 3.68
CA ASN A 107 -3.08 2.90 2.32
C ASN A 107 -2.06 3.89 1.74
N ASP A 108 -2.18 5.18 2.05
CA ASP A 108 -1.20 6.20 1.68
C ASP A 108 0.16 5.96 2.36
N ALA A 109 0.17 5.59 3.65
CA ALA A 109 1.39 5.19 4.35
C ALA A 109 2.04 3.95 3.71
N LEU A 110 1.25 2.91 3.38
CA LEU A 110 1.73 1.71 2.68
C LEU A 110 2.30 2.04 1.31
N LYS A 111 1.64 2.91 0.54
CA LYS A 111 2.11 3.36 -0.77
C LYS A 111 3.47 4.07 -0.66
N LYS A 112 3.64 4.93 0.35
CA LYS A 112 4.93 5.59 0.64
C LYS A 112 6.03 4.60 1.05
N ALA A 113 5.66 3.50 1.71
CA ALA A 113 6.55 2.39 1.99
C ALA A 113 6.96 1.60 0.73
N GLY A 114 6.33 1.86 -0.42
CA GLY A 114 6.50 1.09 -1.66
C GLY A 114 5.76 -0.25 -1.62
N LEU A 115 4.76 -0.36 -0.74
CA LEU A 115 3.90 -1.51 -0.58
C LEU A 115 2.56 -1.26 -1.30
N LYS A 116 1.93 -2.34 -1.79
CA LYS A 116 0.62 -2.23 -2.46
C LYS A 116 -0.48 -1.94 -1.44
N ALA A 117 -1.42 -1.06 -1.82
CA ALA A 117 -2.67 -0.88 -1.08
C ALA A 117 -3.42 -2.21 -0.97
N GLY A 118 -3.96 -2.54 0.21
CA GLY A 118 -4.65 -3.82 0.44
C GLY A 118 -3.75 -5.00 0.78
N LEU A 119 -2.59 -4.78 1.42
CA LEU A 119 -1.53 -5.79 1.41
C LEU A 119 -1.95 -7.18 1.93
N LYS A 120 -1.44 -8.22 1.27
CA LYS A 120 -1.27 -9.58 1.81
C LYS A 120 -0.01 -10.21 1.18
N ALA A 121 0.82 -10.80 2.03
CA ALA A 121 1.42 -12.12 1.78
C ALA A 121 1.62 -12.85 3.11
N LYS A 122 0.90 -13.96 3.30
CA LYS A 122 1.23 -15.01 4.27
C LYS A 122 1.37 -16.30 3.47
N LYS A 123 2.58 -16.68 3.05
CA LYS A 123 2.84 -18.03 2.53
C LYS A 123 3.50 -18.86 3.63
N ASN A 124 2.65 -19.50 4.43
CA ASN A 124 2.76 -20.91 4.82
C ASN A 124 1.65 -21.21 5.84
N SER A 125 0.68 -21.99 5.41
CA SER A 125 -0.14 -22.80 6.30
C SER A 125 -0.17 -24.19 5.67
N PRO A 126 0.66 -25.13 6.16
CA PRO A 126 0.41 -26.53 5.90
C PRO A 126 -0.81 -26.93 6.74
N CYS A 127 -1.86 -27.39 6.04
CA CYS A 127 -3.05 -28.13 6.48
C CYS A 127 -3.75 -27.65 7.77
#